data_AF-A0A3R9I864-F1
#
_entry.id   AF-A0A3R9I864-F1
#
_cell.length_a   1.000
_cell.length_b   1.000
_cell.length_c   1.000
_cell.angle_alpha   90.00
_cell.angle_beta   90.00
_cell.angle_gamma   90.00
#
_symmetry.space_group_name_H-M   'P 1'
#
loop_
_entity.id
_entity.type
_entity.pdbx_description
1 polymer ?
#
loop_
_entity_poly.entity_id
_entity_poly.type
_entity_poly.pdbx_seq_one_letter_code
_entity_poly.pdbx_strand_id
1 'polypeptide(L)'
;MARQKYNYLSDELIAESLQVTNYLEQSRSSRLNVLQLDGEKWLENYFNRYEKASPRLQFHIFLFSSFYNRKMEWFLEGVRG
;
A
#
# COMPACT_ATOMS: atom_id res chain seq x y z
N MET A 1 26.72 -6.95 2.58
CA MET A 1 25.98 -5.72 2.20
C MET A 1 24.59 -5.98 1.62
N ALA A 2 24.37 -7.03 0.80
CA ALA A 2 23.03 -7.33 0.23
C ALA A 2 21.92 -7.61 1.27
N ARG A 3 22.24 -8.29 2.38
CA ARG A 3 21.27 -8.65 3.44
C ARG A 3 20.73 -7.43 4.20
N GLN A 4 21.57 -6.43 4.46
CA GLN A 4 21.14 -5.19 5.11
C GLN A 4 20.26 -4.35 4.18
N LYS A 5 20.60 -4.28 2.89
CA LYS A 5 19.78 -3.61 1.88
C LYS A 5 18.41 -4.28 1.71
N TYR A 6 18.36 -5.62 1.74
CA TYR A 6 17.11 -6.38 1.70
C TYR A 6 16.21 -6.08 2.91
N ASN A 7 16.80 -6.10 4.12
CA ASN A 7 16.07 -5.81 5.35
C ASN A 7 15.54 -4.37 5.38
N TYR A 8 16.34 -3.41 4.93
CA TYR A 8 15.93 -2.01 4.82
C TYR A 8 14.72 -1.83 3.89
N LEU A 9 14.75 -2.47 2.71
CA LEU A 9 13.63 -2.42 1.76
C LEU A 9 12.36 -3.09 2.31
N SER A 10 12.49 -4.16 3.10
CA SER A 10 11.35 -4.78 3.75
C SER A 10 10.76 -3.92 4.87
N ASP A 11 11.61 -3.24 5.65
CA ASP A 11 11.18 -2.36 6.74
C ASP A 11 10.47 -1.11 6.19
N GLU A 12 11.00 -0.53 5.10
CA GLU A 12 10.31 0.56 4.37
C GLU A 12 8.93 0.13 3.88
N LEU A 13 8.82 -1.07 3.27
CA LEU A 13 7.54 -1.56 2.76
C LEU A 13 6.52 -1.78 3.88
N ILE A 14 6.96 -2.23 5.05
CA ILE A 14 6.08 -2.34 6.23
C ILE A 14 5.68 -0.95 6.74
N ALA A 15 6.61 -0.01 6.85
CA ALA A 15 6.32 1.35 7.33
C ALA A 15 5.35 2.10 6.41
N GLU A 16 5.54 2.00 5.10
CA GLU A 16 4.67 2.63 4.09
C GLU A 16 3.24 2.05 4.12
N SER A 17 3.07 0.79 4.54
CA SER A 17 1.77 0.12 4.56
C SER A 17 0.71 0.82 5.43
N LEU A 18 1.14 1.50 6.51
CA LEU A 18 0.24 2.31 7.35
C LEU A 18 -0.26 3.55 6.60
N GLN A 19 0.65 4.25 5.90
CA GLN A 19 0.29 5.44 5.14
C GLN A 19 -0.69 5.07 4.02
N VAL A 20 -0.42 3.96 3.33
CA VAL A 20 -1.27 3.45 2.26
C VAL A 20 -2.65 3.11 2.80
N THR A 21 -2.71 2.40 3.93
CA THR A 21 -3.99 2.07 4.57
C THR A 21 -4.78 3.30 4.94
N ASN A 22 -4.14 4.29 5.57
CA ASN A 22 -4.79 5.55 5.94
C ASN A 22 -5.31 6.30 4.71
N TYR A 23 -4.53 6.33 3.63
CA TYR A 23 -4.97 6.95 2.38
C TYR A 23 -6.23 6.28 1.84
N LEU A 24 -6.25 4.95 1.76
CA LEU A 24 -7.41 4.18 1.28
C LEU A 24 -8.67 4.38 2.14
N GLU A 25 -8.49 4.58 3.44
CA GLU A 25 -9.60 4.87 4.35
C GLU A 25 -10.11 6.31 4.17
N GLN A 26 -9.21 7.28 4.04
CA GLN A 26 -9.57 8.69 3.79
C GLN A 26 -10.24 8.88 2.43
N SER A 27 -9.78 8.19 1.40
CA SER A 27 -10.38 8.24 0.06
C SER A 27 -11.80 7.67 0.02
N ARG A 28 -12.15 6.78 0.96
CA ARG A 28 -13.53 6.30 1.12
C ARG A 28 -14.43 7.31 1.83
N SER A 29 -13.88 8.08 2.78
CA SER A 29 -14.66 9.00 3.62
C SER A 29 -14.83 10.40 3.02
N SER A 30 -14.00 10.82 2.06
CA SER A 30 -14.04 12.16 1.48
C SER A 30 -14.19 12.13 -0.05
N ARG A 31 -15.22 12.81 -0.57
CA ARG A 31 -15.46 13.01 -2.02
C ARG A 31 -14.64 14.17 -2.62
N LEU A 32 -13.83 14.85 -1.81
CA LEU A 32 -13.03 15.99 -2.29
C LEU A 32 -11.74 15.46 -2.92
N ASN A 33 -11.74 15.41 -4.25
CA ASN A 33 -10.69 14.90 -5.17
C ASN A 33 -9.29 15.56 -5.05
N VAL A 34 -9.04 16.39 -4.04
CA VAL A 34 -7.75 17.09 -3.86
C VAL A 34 -6.59 16.10 -3.60
N LEU A 35 -6.88 14.92 -3.06
CA LEU A 35 -5.89 13.87 -2.79
C LEU A 35 -5.57 12.97 -3.99
N GLN A 36 -6.37 12.99 -5.06
CA GLN A 36 -6.29 11.99 -6.14
C GLN A 36 -5.10 12.19 -7.10
N LEU A 37 -4.70 13.44 -7.36
CA LEU A 37 -3.79 13.72 -8.49
C LEU A 37 -2.34 13.23 -8.31
N ASP A 38 -1.86 13.02 -7.08
CA ASP A 38 -0.51 12.47 -6.81
C ASP A 38 -0.52 11.17 -5.98
N GLY A 39 -1.62 10.86 -5.28
CA GLY A 39 -1.73 9.67 -4.44
C GLY A 39 -1.80 8.37 -5.22
N GLU A 40 -2.39 8.38 -6.42
CA GLU A 40 -2.58 7.16 -7.24
C GLU A 40 -1.26 6.56 -7.72
N LYS A 41 -0.34 7.38 -8.23
CA LYS A 41 0.97 6.91 -8.70
C LYS A 41 1.82 6.34 -7.55
N TRP A 42 1.73 6.97 -6.37
CA TRP A 42 2.39 6.47 -5.17
C TRP A 42 1.80 5.13 -4.70
N LEU A 43 0.47 5.02 -4.69
CA LEU A 43 -0.23 3.77 -4.38
C LEU A 43 0.12 2.65 -5.35
N GLU A 44 0.10 2.90 -6.66
CA GLU A 44 0.47 1.91 -7.68
C GLU A 44 1.92 1.42 -7.48
N ASN A 45 2.84 2.34 -7.20
CA ASN A 45 4.23 1.98 -6.94
C ASN A 45 4.40 1.14 -5.65
N TYR A 46 3.67 1.47 -4.59
CA TYR A 46 3.63 0.64 -3.39
C TYR A 46 3.05 -0.75 -3.69
N PHE A 47 1.92 -0.80 -4.39
CA PHE A 47 1.23 -2.05 -4.71
C PHE A 47 2.12 -2.99 -5.52
N ASN A 48 2.81 -2.48 -6.54
CA ASN A 48 3.75 -3.25 -7.35
C ASN A 48 4.91 -3.85 -6.51
N ARG A 49 5.42 -3.08 -5.53
CA ARG A 49 6.43 -3.59 -4.58
C ARG A 49 5.84 -4.64 -3.63
N TYR A 50 4.62 -4.44 -3.16
CA TYR A 50 3.89 -5.39 -2.32
C TYR A 50 3.65 -6.72 -3.04
N GLU A 51 3.20 -6.71 -4.29
CA GLU A 51 2.95 -7.93 -5.07
C GLU A 51 4.22 -8.76 -5.29
N LYS A 52 5.36 -8.09 -5.44
CA LYS A 52 6.68 -8.74 -5.59
C LYS A 52 7.29 -9.18 -4.24
N ALA A 53 6.72 -8.76 -3.11
CA ALA A 53 7.21 -9.13 -1.80
C ALA A 53 6.96 -10.62 -1.52
N SER A 54 7.84 -11.23 -0.72
CA SER A 54 7.63 -12.63 -0.30
C SER A 54 6.32 -12.78 0.49
N PRO A 55 5.65 -13.95 0.44
CA PRO A 55 4.43 -14.19 1.22
C PRO A 55 4.60 -13.91 2.73
N ARG A 56 5.80 -14.17 3.27
CA ARG A 56 6.13 -13.87 4.66
C ARG A 56 6.12 -12.36 4.95
N LEU A 57 6.67 -11.56 4.03
CA LEU A 57 6.67 -10.11 4.17
C LEU A 57 5.26 -9.53 3.99
N GLN A 58 4.50 -10.03 3.01
CA GLN A 58 3.08 -9.67 2.85
C GLN A 58 2.27 -9.99 4.11
N PHE A 59 2.52 -11.13 4.76
CA PHE A 59 1.88 -11.49 6.02
C PHE A 59 2.26 -10.54 7.16
N HIS A 60 3.53 -10.14 7.29
CA HIS A 60 3.92 -9.13 8.27
C HIS A 60 3.27 -7.77 8.01
N ILE A 61 3.16 -7.36 6.74
CA ILE A 61 2.45 -6.14 6.35
C ILE A 61 0.98 -6.22 6.78
N PHE A 62 0.32 -7.34 6.51
CA PHE A 62 -1.05 -7.57 6.95
C PHE A 62 -1.19 -7.47 8.47
N LEU A 63 -0.30 -8.09 9.24
CA LEU A 63 -0.33 -8.01 10.70
C LEU A 63 -0.13 -6.58 11.23
N PHE A 64 0.64 -5.76 10.52
CA PHE A 64 0.99 -4.41 10.96
C PHE A 64 -0.04 -3.34 10.59
N SER A 65 -0.60 -3.37 9.38
CA SER A 65 -1.50 -2.33 8.87
C SER A 65 -2.86 -2.83 8.41
N SER A 66 -3.12 -4.15 8.48
CA SER A 66 -4.31 -4.76 7.87
C SER A 66 -4.44 -4.47 6.37
N PHE A 67 -3.32 -4.18 5.69
CA PHE A 67 -3.26 -4.05 4.23
C PHE A 67 -3.19 -5.43 3.56
N TYR A 68 -3.92 -5.61 2.45
CA TYR A 68 -3.91 -6.81 1.62
C TYR A 68 -4.45 -6.50 0.22
N ASN A 69 -4.15 -7.35 -0.77
CA ASN A 69 -4.49 -7.11 -2.19
C ASN A 69 -5.94 -6.72 -2.42
N ARG A 70 -6.88 -7.47 -1.85
CA ARG A 70 -8.31 -7.22 -2.03
C ARG A 70 -8.77 -5.86 -1.47
N LYS A 71 -8.03 -5.26 -0.53
CA LYS A 71 -8.29 -3.88 -0.05
C LYS A 71 -7.99 -2.84 -1.15
N MET A 72 -7.00 -3.11 -1.99
CA MET A 72 -6.60 -2.26 -3.12
C MET A 72 -7.48 -2.49 -4.35
N GLU A 73 -7.84 -3.74 -4.66
CA GLU A 73 -8.77 -4.07 -5.76
C GLU A 73 -10.10 -3.31 -5.59
N TRP A 74 -10.67 -3.31 -4.40
CA TRP A 74 -11.88 -2.54 -4.09
C TRP A 74 -11.73 -1.03 -4.26
N PHE A 75 -10.54 -0.48 -3.99
CA PHE A 75 -10.28 0.94 -4.23
C PHE A 75 -10.26 1.24 -5.73
N LEU A 76 -9.59 0.40 -6.53
CA LEU A 76 -9.55 0.54 -7.99
C LEU A 76 -10.92 0.37 -8.64
N GLU A 77 -11.74 -0.55 -8.14
CA GLU A 77 -13.14 -0.71 -8.57
C GLU A 77 -13.96 0.55 -8.27
N GLY A 78 -13.80 1.15 -7.08
CA GLY A 78 -14.50 2.37 -6.69
C GLY A 78 -14.06 3.64 -7.41
N VAL A 79 -12.79 3.71 -7.86
CA VAL A 79 -12.26 4.83 -8.67
C VAL A 79 -12.71 4.74 -10.13
N ARG A 80 -12.84 3.52 -10.68
CA ARG A 80 -13.16 3.30 -12.10
C ARG A 80 -14.62 3.56 -12.46
N GLY A 81 -15.54 3.51 -11.50
CA GLY A 81 -16.97 3.76 -11.72
C GLY A 81 -17.69 2.58 -12.37
#